data_AF-A0A0A9WRQ5-F1
#
_entry.id   AF-A0A0A9WRQ5-F1
#
_cell.length_a   1.000
_cell.length_b   1.000
_cell.length_c   1.000
_cell.angle_alpha   90.00
_cell.angle_beta   90.00
_cell.angle_gamma   90.00
#
_symmetry.space_group_name_H-M   'P 1'
#
loop_
_entity.id
_entity.type
_entity.pdbx_description
1 polymer ?
#
loop_
_entity_poly.entity_id
_entity_poly.type
_entity_poly.pdbx_seq_one_letter_code
_entity_poly.pdbx_strand_id
1 'polypeptide(L)'
;SFAADVESLARRAMPTEEAREAIAMEQFLNGLRNQRIRELVISGDPLTLRDAVTRAATLEAGLCSNRLQPVRLTAWNEEELVVRHLVNEQLEQLNESAGRSYGSDDLLCRAVRDELQKRRAGVKCFKCGKLGHFQWECKDKPAGNE
;
A
#
# COMPACT_ATOMS: atom_id res chain seq x y z
N SER A 1 -31.00 -12.39 -0.47
CA SER A 1 -30.15 -12.73 -1.63
C SER A 1 -28.74 -12.30 -1.29
N PHE A 2 -27.71 -12.91 -1.90
CA PHE A 2 -26.32 -12.60 -1.58
C PHE A 2 -26.00 -11.10 -1.61
N ALA A 3 -26.56 -10.35 -2.58
CA ALA A 3 -26.40 -8.91 -2.67
C ALA A 3 -26.96 -8.16 -1.46
N ALA A 4 -28.13 -8.54 -0.95
CA ALA A 4 -28.73 -7.92 0.24
C ALA A 4 -27.94 -8.22 1.52
N ASP A 5 -27.33 -9.41 1.62
CA ASP A 5 -26.49 -9.79 2.75
C ASP A 5 -25.16 -9.02 2.75
N VAL A 6 -24.54 -8.86 1.57
CA VAL A 6 -23.33 -8.03 1.40
C VAL A 6 -23.62 -6.56 1.72
N GLU A 7 -24.75 -6.03 1.27
CA GLU A 7 -25.14 -4.65 1.55
C GLU A 7 -25.43 -4.43 3.05
N SER A 8 -26.08 -5.39 3.71
CA SER A 8 -26.28 -5.38 5.17
C SER A 8 -24.96 -5.44 5.93
N LEU A 9 -24.02 -6.30 5.48
CA LEU A 9 -22.68 -6.40 6.07
C LEU A 9 -21.89 -5.11 5.89
N ALA A 10 -21.93 -4.50 4.71
CA ALA A 10 -21.25 -3.23 4.42
C ALA A 10 -21.81 -2.10 5.29
N ARG A 11 -23.14 -2.00 5.43
CA ARG A 11 -23.78 -1.01 6.31
C ARG A 11 -23.43 -1.21 7.78
N ARG A 12 -23.28 -2.47 8.23
CA ARG A 12 -22.87 -2.81 9.62
C ARG A 12 -21.37 -2.60 9.87
N ALA A 13 -20.52 -2.92 8.90
CA ALA A 13 -19.08 -2.77 9.01
C ALA A 13 -18.67 -1.29 8.99
N MET A 14 -19.42 -0.47 8.23
CA MET A 14 -19.17 0.95 8.07
C MET A 14 -20.44 1.74 8.42
N PRO A 15 -20.63 2.15 9.68
CA PRO A 15 -21.85 2.83 10.10
C PRO A 15 -21.93 4.29 9.60
N THR A 16 -20.78 4.96 9.42
CA THR A 16 -20.69 6.36 8.98
C THR A 16 -20.62 6.49 7.46
N GLU A 17 -21.33 7.49 6.93
CA GLU A 17 -21.42 7.73 5.49
C GLU A 17 -20.08 8.20 4.93
N GLU A 18 -19.34 9.00 5.70
CA GLU A 18 -18.00 9.50 5.35
C GLU A 18 -17.01 8.36 5.16
N ALA A 19 -17.11 7.31 6.00
CA ALA A 19 -16.22 6.18 5.92
C ALA A 19 -16.57 5.24 4.77
N ARG A 20 -17.86 5.17 4.38
CA ARG A 20 -18.27 4.49 3.15
C ARG A 20 -17.77 5.23 1.92
N GLU A 21 -17.87 6.56 1.92
CA GLU A 21 -17.39 7.39 0.81
C GLU A 21 -15.87 7.31 0.64
N ALA A 22 -15.11 7.34 1.74
CA ALA A 22 -13.66 7.16 1.71
C ALA A 22 -13.25 5.81 1.12
N ILE A 23 -13.89 4.71 1.55
CA ILE A 23 -13.61 3.37 1.00
C ILE A 23 -14.02 3.28 -0.46
N ALA A 24 -15.19 3.83 -0.83
CA ALA A 24 -15.65 3.82 -2.21
C ALA A 24 -14.71 4.62 -3.12
N MET A 25 -14.17 5.74 -2.62
CA MET A 25 -13.17 6.55 -3.31
C MET A 25 -11.84 5.80 -3.47
N GLU A 26 -11.36 5.14 -2.42
CA GLU A 26 -10.15 4.31 -2.49
C GLU A 26 -10.30 3.15 -3.50
N GLN A 27 -11.43 2.43 -3.43
CA GLN A 27 -11.73 1.34 -4.37
C GLN A 27 -11.84 1.85 -5.81
N PHE A 28 -12.44 3.03 -6.00
CA PHE A 28 -12.55 3.66 -7.31
C PHE A 28 -11.16 4.00 -7.88
N LEU A 29 -10.31 4.69 -7.11
CA LEU A 29 -8.96 5.06 -7.54
C LEU A 29 -8.11 3.83 -7.84
N ASN A 30 -8.20 2.78 -7.01
CA ASN A 30 -7.53 1.51 -7.26
C ASN A 30 -8.07 0.77 -8.49
N GLY A 31 -9.37 0.95 -8.81
CA GLY A 31 -10.04 0.35 -9.96
C GLY A 31 -9.77 1.01 -11.31
N LEU A 32 -9.18 2.21 -11.33
CA LEU A 32 -8.82 2.91 -12.58
C LEU A 32 -7.70 2.17 -13.32
N ARG A 33 -8.02 1.60 -14.49
CA ARG A 33 -7.10 0.80 -15.31
C ARG A 33 -5.99 1.62 -15.96
N ASN A 34 -6.28 2.87 -16.30
CA ASN A 34 -5.33 3.76 -16.93
C ASN A 34 -4.51 4.48 -15.85
N GLN A 35 -3.26 4.06 -15.69
CA GLN A 35 -2.30 4.63 -14.73
C GLN A 35 -2.24 6.16 -14.79
N ARG A 36 -2.20 6.71 -16.01
CA ARG A 36 -2.08 8.15 -16.23
C ARG A 36 -3.33 8.91 -15.76
N ILE A 37 -4.50 8.33 -16.00
CA ILE A 37 -5.77 8.92 -15.55
C ILE A 37 -5.85 8.85 -14.03
N ARG A 38 -5.47 7.71 -13.44
CA ARG A 38 -5.41 7.55 -11.98
C ARG A 38 -4.52 8.60 -11.33
N GLU A 39 -3.29 8.77 -11.82
CA GLU A 39 -2.35 9.79 -11.33
C GLU A 39 -2.94 11.19 -11.42
N LEU A 40 -3.50 11.57 -12.57
CA LEU A 40 -4.08 12.90 -12.77
C LEU A 40 -5.30 13.16 -11.88
N VAL A 41 -6.13 12.14 -11.63
CA VAL A 41 -7.23 12.22 -10.67
C VAL A 41 -6.65 12.42 -9.27
N ILE A 42 -5.68 11.62 -8.84
CA ILE A 42 -5.03 11.78 -7.52
C ILE A 42 -4.41 13.18 -7.36
N SER A 43 -3.69 13.67 -8.38
CA SER A 43 -3.00 14.98 -8.32
C SER A 43 -3.93 16.18 -8.15
N GLY A 44 -5.21 16.06 -8.46
CA GLY A 44 -6.17 17.14 -8.22
C GLY A 44 -7.02 16.96 -6.97
N ASP A 45 -6.59 16.08 -6.05
CA ASP A 45 -7.11 15.95 -4.68
C ASP A 45 -8.65 15.95 -4.58
N PRO A 46 -9.33 14.92 -5.14
CA PRO A 46 -10.78 14.88 -5.13
C PRO A 46 -11.29 14.62 -3.72
N LEU A 47 -12.18 15.49 -3.24
CA LEU A 47 -12.75 15.42 -1.88
C LEU A 47 -13.95 14.48 -1.76
N THR A 48 -14.54 14.07 -2.89
CA THR A 48 -15.72 13.20 -2.93
C THR A 48 -15.59 12.18 -4.04
N LEU A 49 -16.29 11.04 -3.89
CA LEU A 49 -16.32 10.00 -4.93
C LEU A 49 -16.85 10.57 -6.25
N ARG A 50 -17.87 11.42 -6.17
CA ARG A 50 -18.49 12.05 -7.34
C ARG A 50 -17.49 12.92 -8.10
N ASP A 51 -16.68 13.70 -7.39
CA ASP A 51 -15.65 14.54 -8.01
C ASP A 51 -14.58 13.67 -8.69
N ALA A 52 -14.09 12.64 -8.01
CA ALA A 52 -13.12 11.70 -8.57
C ALA A 52 -13.63 11.04 -9.88
N VAL A 53 -14.89 10.58 -9.89
CA VAL A 53 -15.52 9.97 -11.07
C VAL A 53 -15.68 10.98 -12.20
N THR A 54 -16.14 12.19 -11.89
CA THR A 54 -16.35 13.25 -12.90
C THR A 54 -15.02 13.62 -13.55
N ARG A 55 -13.96 13.76 -12.75
CA ARG A 55 -12.60 14.07 -13.23
C ARG A 55 -12.00 12.93 -14.04
N ALA A 56 -12.21 11.67 -13.66
CA ALA A 56 -11.77 10.53 -14.46
C ALA A 56 -12.48 10.49 -15.82
N ALA A 57 -13.80 10.71 -15.84
CA ALA A 57 -14.59 10.72 -17.07
C ALA A 57 -14.18 11.85 -18.02
N THR A 58 -13.89 13.05 -17.50
CA THR A 58 -13.40 14.17 -18.34
C THR A 58 -12.00 13.89 -18.91
N LEU A 59 -11.13 13.24 -18.14
CA LEU A 59 -9.81 12.80 -18.60
C LEU A 59 -9.91 11.72 -19.69
N GLU A 60 -10.79 10.73 -19.51
CA GLU A 60 -11.05 9.67 -20.49
C GLU A 60 -11.63 10.22 -21.80
N ALA A 61 -12.54 11.20 -21.70
CA ALA A 61 -13.11 11.89 -22.85
C ALA A 61 -12.13 12.87 -23.52
N GLY A 62 -10.92 13.03 -22.98
CA GLY A 62 -9.92 13.98 -23.49
C GLY A 62 -10.33 15.45 -23.33
N LEU A 63 -11.28 15.74 -22.44
CA LEU A 63 -11.81 17.08 -22.18
C LEU A 63 -10.96 17.86 -21.16
N CYS A 64 -9.91 17.26 -20.62
CA CYS A 64 -8.93 18.00 -19.83
C CYS A 64 -8.07 18.87 -20.74
N SER A 65 -8.28 20.18 -20.62
CA SER A 65 -7.77 21.24 -21.51
C SER A 65 -6.24 21.35 -21.58
N ASN A 66 -5.50 20.70 -20.68
CA ASN A 66 -4.05 20.58 -20.82
C ASN A 66 -3.74 19.26 -21.49
N ARG A 67 -3.68 19.31 -22.82
CA ARG A 67 -2.79 18.45 -23.60
C ARG A 67 -1.47 18.48 -22.86
N LEU A 68 -1.16 17.42 -22.10
CA LEU A 68 0.09 17.30 -21.37
C LEU A 68 1.19 17.50 -22.41
N GLN A 69 1.68 18.74 -22.49
CA GLN A 69 2.99 19.02 -23.02
C GLN A 69 3.87 17.97 -22.31
N PRO A 70 4.64 17.16 -23.05
CA PRO A 70 5.74 16.46 -22.43
C PRO A 70 6.43 17.51 -21.55
N VAL A 71 6.73 17.19 -20.30
CA VAL A 71 7.65 18.03 -19.51
C VAL A 71 9.02 17.88 -20.16
N ARG A 72 9.18 18.43 -21.37
CA ARG A 72 10.44 19.00 -21.81
C ARG A 72 10.49 20.31 -21.07
N LEU A 73 11.15 20.28 -19.92
CA LEU A 73 11.65 21.42 -19.16
C LEU A 73 11.04 22.75 -19.65
N THR A 74 9.82 23.07 -19.23
CA THR A 74 9.52 24.50 -19.08
C THR A 74 10.56 24.97 -18.09
N ALA A 75 11.37 25.95 -18.47
CA ALA A 75 12.28 26.61 -17.56
C ALA A 75 11.46 26.99 -16.33
N TRP A 76 11.62 26.21 -15.26
CA TRP A 76 10.95 26.45 -14.00
C TRP A 76 11.45 27.82 -13.56
N ASN A 77 10.55 28.77 -13.32
CA ASN A 77 10.95 30.08 -12.83
C ASN A 77 11.73 29.86 -11.52
N GLU A 78 12.74 30.70 -11.25
CA GLU A 78 13.64 30.53 -10.10
C GLU A 78 12.86 30.35 -8.77
N GLU A 79 11.72 31.03 -8.64
CA GLU A 79 10.82 30.93 -7.49
C GLU A 79 10.20 29.52 -7.31
N GLU A 80 9.84 28.84 -8.39
CA GLU A 80 9.21 27.51 -8.34
C GLU A 80 10.23 26.41 -8.03
N LEU A 81 11.48 26.60 -8.46
CA LEU A 81 12.62 25.77 -8.04
C LEU A 81 12.88 25.90 -6.54
N VAL A 82 12.79 27.12 -5.99
CA VAL A 82 12.97 27.38 -4.55
C VAL A 82 11.88 26.70 -3.74
N VAL A 83 10.61 26.83 -4.14
CA VAL A 83 9.49 26.17 -3.45
C VAL A 83 9.66 24.65 -3.45
N ARG A 84 10.01 24.06 -4.61
CA ARG A 84 10.27 22.63 -4.71
C ARG A 84 11.45 22.19 -3.85
N HIS A 85 12.53 22.97 -3.81
CA HIS A 85 13.69 22.66 -2.99
C HIS A 85 13.36 22.71 -1.50
N LEU A 86 12.58 23.72 -1.07
CA LEU A 86 12.13 23.87 0.30
C LEU A 86 11.19 22.73 0.73
N VAL A 87 10.24 22.36 -0.13
CA VAL A 87 9.32 21.24 0.13
C VAL A 87 10.08 19.93 0.22
N ASN A 88 11.04 19.69 -0.67
CA ASN A 88 11.86 18.48 -0.64
C ASN A 88 12.76 18.44 0.61
N GLU A 89 13.38 19.55 0.97
CA GLU A 89 14.20 19.68 2.18
C GLU A 89 13.37 19.45 3.45
N GLN A 90 12.16 20.02 3.52
CA GLN A 90 11.23 19.78 4.63
C GLN A 90 10.75 18.32 4.67
N LEU A 91 10.51 17.69 3.52
CA LEU A 91 10.19 16.26 3.43
C LEU A 91 11.35 15.39 3.93
N GLU A 92 12.58 15.73 3.57
CA GLU A 92 13.78 15.03 4.05
C GLU A 92 13.93 15.17 5.56
N GLN A 93 13.74 16.38 6.12
CA GLN A 93 13.77 16.60 7.57
C GLN A 93 12.64 15.86 8.32
N LEU A 94 11.44 15.78 7.73
CA LEU A 94 10.32 15.01 8.25
C LEU A 94 10.58 13.49 8.15
N ASN A 95 11.21 13.03 7.08
CA ASN A 95 11.53 11.62 6.88
C ASN A 95 12.76 11.18 7.71
N GLU A 96 13.70 12.08 8.03
CA GLU A 96 14.79 11.83 8.97
C GLU A 96 14.30 11.77 10.42
N SER A 97 13.30 12.59 10.77
CA SER A 97 12.64 12.52 12.07
C SER A 97 11.69 11.32 12.19
N ALA A 98 10.99 10.94 11.11
CA ALA A 98 10.19 9.71 11.05
C ALA A 98 11.07 8.45 10.95
N GLY A 99 12.23 8.52 10.28
CA GLY A 99 13.19 7.43 10.10
C GLY A 99 13.93 7.01 11.37
N ARG A 100 13.88 7.83 12.43
CA ARG A 100 14.31 7.43 13.78
C ARG A 100 13.21 6.74 14.61
N SER A 101 11.99 6.63 14.07
CA SER A 101 10.87 5.93 14.72
C SER A 101 10.61 4.52 14.17
N TYR A 102 11.63 3.84 13.63
CA TYR A 102 11.60 2.38 13.41
C TYR A 102 12.50 1.60 14.39
N GLY A 103 13.03 2.26 15.42
CA GLY A 103 13.85 1.60 16.45
C GLY A 103 13.05 0.69 17.40
N SER A 104 11.74 0.95 17.59
CA SER A 104 10.90 0.16 18.50
C SER A 104 10.44 -1.16 17.87
N ASP A 105 10.11 -1.16 16.57
CA ASP A 105 9.66 -2.37 15.86
C ASP A 105 10.81 -3.33 15.52
N ASP A 106 12.04 -2.85 15.32
CA ASP A 106 13.19 -3.74 15.05
C ASP A 106 13.53 -4.62 16.27
N LEU A 107 13.48 -4.04 17.48
CA LEU A 107 13.69 -4.79 18.73
C LEU A 107 12.58 -5.82 18.96
N LEU A 108 11.32 -5.46 18.67
CA LEU A 108 10.20 -6.39 18.77
C LEU A 108 10.30 -7.52 17.74
N CYS A 109 10.62 -7.19 16.48
CA CYS A 109 10.80 -8.18 15.41
C CYS A 109 11.94 -9.15 15.73
N ARG A 110 13.05 -8.66 16.30
CA ARG A 110 14.16 -9.50 16.73
C ARG A 110 13.77 -10.40 17.90
N ALA A 111 13.11 -9.88 18.93
CA ALA A 111 12.67 -10.67 20.08
C ALA A 111 11.66 -11.76 19.68
N VAL A 112 10.70 -11.43 18.79
CA VAL A 112 9.74 -12.40 18.25
C VAL A 112 10.44 -13.48 17.44
N ARG A 113 11.43 -13.11 16.61
CA ARG A 113 12.24 -14.09 15.85
C ARG A 113 13.02 -15.02 16.77
N ASP A 114 13.68 -14.48 17.79
CA ASP A 114 14.45 -15.26 18.76
C ASP A 114 13.55 -16.25 19.53
N GLU A 115 12.36 -15.81 19.95
CA GLU A 115 11.38 -16.66 20.62
C GLU A 115 10.84 -17.77 19.70
N LEU A 116 10.53 -17.45 18.45
CA LEU A 116 10.13 -18.46 17.46
C LEU A 116 11.24 -19.47 17.17
N GLN A 117 12.50 -19.02 17.13
CA GLN A 117 13.66 -19.90 16.94
C GLN A 117 13.86 -20.83 18.14
N LYS A 118 13.71 -20.34 19.37
CA LYS A 118 13.71 -21.18 20.59
C LYS A 118 12.62 -22.25 20.53
N ARG A 119 11.40 -21.87 20.14
CA ARG A 119 10.29 -22.83 19.99
C ARG A 119 10.56 -23.87 18.91
N ARG A 120 11.17 -23.48 17.78
CA ARG A 120 11.55 -24.40 16.70
C ARG A 120 12.66 -25.37 17.10
N ALA A 121 13.57 -25.00 18.00
CA ALA A 121 14.68 -25.86 18.41
C ALA A 121 14.23 -27.23 18.97
N GLY A 122 13.06 -27.30 19.60
CA GLY A 122 12.47 -28.54 20.11
C GLY A 122 11.58 -29.29 19.11
N VAL A 123 11.29 -28.71 17.94
CA VAL A 123 10.43 -29.34 16.94
C VAL A 123 11.20 -30.45 16.22
N LYS A 124 10.70 -31.68 16.32
CA LYS A 124 11.21 -32.84 15.60
C LYS A 124 10.55 -32.93 14.22
N CYS A 125 11.37 -33.02 13.18
CA CYS A 125 10.90 -33.25 11.83
C CYS A 125 10.35 -34.68 11.69
N PHE A 126 9.09 -34.81 11.28
CA PHE A 126 8.44 -36.11 11.07
C PHE A 126 8.99 -36.90 9.86
N LYS A 127 9.75 -36.25 8.98
CA LYS A 127 10.33 -36.89 7.78
C LYS A 127 11.70 -37.53 8.03
N CYS A 128 12.60 -36.82 8.73
CA CYS A 128 13.98 -37.27 8.95
C CYS A 128 14.35 -37.46 10.43
N GLY A 129 13.46 -37.11 11.35
CA GLY A 129 13.68 -37.24 12.79
C GLY A 129 14.64 -36.21 13.41
N LYS A 130 15.25 -35.31 12.63
CA LYS A 130 16.13 -34.24 13.14
C LYS A 130 15.32 -33.09 13.73
N LEU A 131 15.93 -32.33 14.65
CA LEU A 131 15.31 -31.18 15.31
C LEU A 131 15.49 -29.88 14.51
N GLY A 132 14.70 -28.85 14.82
CA GLY A 132 14.92 -27.46 14.35
C GLY A 132 14.19 -27.04 13.08
N HIS A 133 13.41 -27.93 12.45
CA HIS A 133 12.65 -27.61 11.24
C HIS A 133 11.40 -28.49 11.09
N PHE A 134 10.44 -28.01 10.31
CA PHE A 134 9.22 -28.77 9.99
C PHE A 134 9.40 -29.66 8.76
N GLN A 135 8.50 -30.64 8.57
CA GLN A 135 8.56 -31.58 7.45
C GLN A 135 8.59 -30.90 6.07
N TRP A 136 7.88 -29.78 5.89
CA TRP A 136 7.86 -29.01 4.64
C TRP A 136 9.16 -28.23 4.38
N GLU A 137 9.95 -27.95 5.40
CA GLU A 137 11.29 -27.33 5.32
C GLU A 137 12.42 -28.38 5.18
N CYS A 138 12.07 -29.67 5.22
CA CYS A 138 13.05 -30.76 5.26
C CYS A 138 13.69 -31.02 3.90
N LYS A 139 14.99 -30.67 3.79
CA LYS A 139 15.82 -30.89 2.60
C LYS A 139 16.34 -32.33 2.46
N ASP A 140 16.18 -33.16 3.49
CA ASP A 140 16.61 -34.56 3.43
C ASP A 140 15.71 -35.35 2.45
N LYS A 141 16.32 -36.26 1.69
CA LYS A 141 15.57 -37.29 0.95
C LYS A 141 14.86 -38.20 1.97
N PRO A 142 13.65 -38.73 1.68
CA PRO A 142 12.96 -39.60 2.61
C PRO A 142 13.90 -40.75 3.00
N ALA A 143 14.07 -40.97 4.29
CA ALA A 143 14.77 -42.14 4.79
C ALA A 143 13.90 -43.35 4.43
N GLY A 144 14.21 -43.98 3.30
CA GLY A 144 13.70 -45.30 2.98
C GLY A 144 14.24 -46.25 4.03
N ASN A 145 13.34 -46.79 4.84
CA ASN A 145 13.67 -47.87 5.75
C ASN A 145 13.93 -49.13 4.91
N GLU A 146 15.04 -49.81 5.17
CA GLU A 146 15.27 -51.22 4.79
C GLU A 146 14.19 -52.13 5.39
#